data_AF-A0A9E1Q3E6-F1
#
_entry.id   AF-A0A9E1Q3E6-F1
#
_cell.length_a   1.000
_cell.length_b   1.000
_cell.length_c   1.000
_cell.angle_alpha   90.00
_cell.angle_beta   90.00
_cell.angle_gamma   90.00
#
_symmetry.space_group_name_H-M   'P 1'
#
loop_
_entity.id
_entity.type
_entity.pdbx_description
1 polymer ?
#
loop_
_entity_poly.entity_id
_entity_poly.type
_entity_poly.pdbx_seq_one_letter_code
_entity_poly.pdbx_strand_id
1 'polypeptide(L)'
;PIATPIEEQPSVETAAQASAIKSEYASYIDGLLAIAPRCPEHNHVELAVDMDGRLHVLADADDLRDVAIVSAWIVRHGSLLAMACGGLKLAEGVTPVQHIFTDDAVAVADLHGTDVRMHLLAEVQVKGATGIFCTPLN
;
A
#
# COMPACT_ATOMS: atom_id res chain seq x y z
N PRO A 1 -5.20 61.81 18.68
CA PRO A 1 -5.54 60.37 18.59
C PRO A 1 -4.72 59.71 17.48
N ILE A 2 -3.67 58.97 17.86
CA ILE A 2 -2.75 58.28 16.94
C ILE A 2 -3.21 56.83 16.86
N ALA A 3 -3.53 56.35 15.65
CA ALA A 3 -3.89 54.96 15.39
C ALA A 3 -2.61 54.10 15.35
N THR A 4 -2.57 53.04 16.14
CA THR A 4 -1.52 52.02 16.15
C THR A 4 -1.55 51.17 14.87
N PRO A 5 -0.40 50.73 14.32
CA PRO A 5 -0.38 49.82 13.19
C PRO A 5 -0.74 48.40 13.64
N ILE A 6 -1.52 47.70 12.82
CA ILE A 6 -1.92 46.31 13.03
C ILE A 6 -0.74 45.43 12.57
N GLU A 7 -0.07 44.77 13.50
CA GLU A 7 0.88 43.69 13.18
C GLU A 7 0.11 42.49 12.66
N GLU A 8 0.19 42.26 11.35
CA GLU A 8 -0.30 41.04 10.71
C GLU A 8 0.69 39.92 11.04
N GLN A 9 0.47 39.24 12.16
CA GLN A 9 1.16 37.99 12.45
C GLN A 9 0.65 36.96 11.44
N PRO A 10 1.53 36.30 10.64
CA PRO A 10 1.09 35.16 9.87
C PRO A 10 0.67 34.09 10.89
N SER A 11 -0.64 33.92 11.02
CA SER A 11 -1.21 32.78 11.72
C SER A 11 -0.73 31.55 10.97
N VAL A 12 0.32 30.93 11.51
CA VAL A 12 0.62 29.53 11.24
C VAL A 12 -0.50 28.76 11.94
N GLU A 13 -1.69 28.81 11.35
CA GLU A 13 -2.69 27.79 11.52
C GLU A 13 -2.00 26.51 11.10
N THR A 14 -1.59 25.80 12.13
CA THR A 14 -1.13 24.44 12.19
C THR A 14 -1.78 23.61 11.09
N ALA A 15 -1.20 23.67 9.90
CA ALA A 15 -1.11 22.56 8.99
C ALA A 15 -0.19 21.51 9.64
N ALA A 16 -0.57 21.04 10.84
CA ALA A 16 -0.56 19.62 11.12
C ALA A 16 -1.63 19.01 10.20
N GLN A 17 -1.36 19.10 8.89
CA GLN A 17 -1.79 18.08 7.97
C GLN A 17 -1.14 16.84 8.53
N ALA A 18 -1.96 16.10 9.29
CA ALA A 18 -1.70 14.75 9.66
C ALA A 18 -1.46 13.99 8.36
N SER A 19 -0.21 14.01 7.89
CA SER A 19 0.38 12.87 7.22
C SER A 19 0.51 11.81 8.31
N ALA A 20 -0.65 11.31 8.75
CA ALA A 20 -0.73 9.98 9.31
C ALA A 20 -0.07 9.15 8.23
N ILE A 21 1.12 8.63 8.55
CA ILE A 21 1.84 7.70 7.69
C ILE A 21 0.78 6.68 7.29
N LYS A 22 0.31 6.75 6.04
CA LYS A 22 -0.61 5.76 5.51
C LYS A 22 0.18 4.47 5.67
N SER A 23 -0.26 3.57 6.55
CA SER A 23 0.49 2.35 6.83
C SER A 23 0.69 1.65 5.49
N GLU A 24 1.93 1.33 5.16
CA GLU A 24 2.23 0.54 3.96
C GLU A 24 1.45 -0.77 4.05
N TYR A 25 0.81 -1.18 2.96
CA TYR A 25 -0.07 -2.34 2.94
C TYR A 25 0.68 -3.62 3.36
N ALA A 26 1.97 -3.73 3.06
CA ALA A 26 2.79 -4.86 3.50
C ALA A 26 2.86 -4.99 5.02
N SER A 27 2.76 -3.89 5.78
CA SER A 27 2.78 -3.92 7.24
C SER A 27 1.58 -4.64 7.86
N TYR A 28 0.51 -4.84 7.10
CA TYR A 28 -0.67 -5.59 7.52
C TYR A 28 -0.58 -7.09 7.25
N ILE A 29 0.44 -7.55 6.52
CA ILE A 29 0.60 -8.96 6.16
C ILE A 29 1.91 -9.49 6.75
N ASP A 30 1.77 -10.41 7.70
CA ASP A 30 2.92 -11.07 8.32
C ASP A 30 3.83 -11.73 7.28
N GLY A 31 5.13 -11.50 7.41
CA GLY A 31 6.15 -12.10 6.55
C GLY A 31 6.41 -11.37 5.23
N LEU A 32 5.71 -10.27 4.94
CA LEU A 32 6.03 -9.41 3.82
C LEU A 32 7.02 -8.32 4.21
N LEU A 33 8.02 -8.13 3.35
CA LEU A 33 8.95 -7.02 3.42
C LEU A 33 8.66 -6.06 2.27
N ALA A 34 8.21 -4.86 2.59
CA ALA A 34 8.07 -3.79 1.60
C ALA A 34 9.42 -3.51 0.92
N ILE A 35 9.40 -3.35 -0.40
CA ILE A 35 10.59 -2.98 -1.19
C ILE A 35 10.44 -1.59 -1.77
N ALA A 36 11.54 -0.88 -1.94
CA ALA A 36 11.55 0.50 -2.45
C ALA A 36 11.15 0.66 -3.94
N PRO A 37 11.45 -0.27 -4.87
CA PRO A 37 11.10 -0.09 -6.28
C PRO A 37 9.60 0.09 -6.51
N ARG A 38 9.25 0.86 -7.54
CA ARG A 38 7.88 1.09 -7.99
C ARG A 38 7.79 0.94 -9.49
N CYS A 39 6.62 0.53 -9.98
CA CYS A 39 6.33 0.55 -11.41
C CYS A 39 6.15 2.00 -11.87
N PRO A 40 6.84 2.44 -12.93
CA PRO A 40 6.62 3.76 -13.52
C PRO A 40 5.14 3.99 -13.83
N GLU A 41 4.68 5.23 -13.63
CA GLU A 41 3.29 5.68 -13.77
C GLU A 41 2.27 5.03 -12.79
N HIS A 42 2.68 4.06 -11.97
CA HIS A 42 1.81 3.33 -11.03
C HIS A 42 2.45 3.30 -9.62
N ASN A 43 2.99 4.44 -9.16
CA ASN A 43 3.75 4.52 -7.91
C ASN A 43 2.91 4.32 -6.64
N HIS A 44 1.57 4.40 -6.75
CA HIS A 44 0.65 4.14 -5.65
C HIS A 44 0.52 2.64 -5.34
N VAL A 45 0.84 1.77 -6.31
CA VAL A 45 0.88 0.33 -6.11
C VAL A 45 2.17 -0.03 -5.38
N GLU A 46 2.01 -0.65 -4.23
CA GLU A 46 3.10 -1.08 -3.37
C GLU A 46 3.62 -2.46 -3.79
N LEU A 47 4.93 -2.66 -3.62
CA LEU A 47 5.59 -3.92 -3.87
C LEU A 47 6.19 -4.45 -2.57
N ALA A 48 6.06 -5.75 -2.35
CA ALA A 48 6.72 -6.45 -1.25
C ALA A 48 7.28 -7.79 -1.71
N VAL A 49 8.12 -8.38 -0.87
CA VAL A 49 8.70 -9.71 -1.07
C VAL A 49 8.46 -10.57 0.17
N ASP A 50 8.14 -11.85 -0.04
CA ASP A 50 8.04 -12.83 1.05
C ASP A 50 9.38 -13.53 1.33
N MET A 51 9.38 -14.45 2.30
CA MET A 51 10.59 -15.20 2.68
C MET A 51 11.12 -16.14 1.59
N ASP A 52 10.27 -16.51 0.61
CA ASP A 52 10.64 -17.38 -0.51
C ASP A 52 11.16 -16.55 -1.71
N GLY A 53 11.21 -15.22 -1.58
CA GLY A 53 11.63 -14.32 -2.65
C GLY A 53 10.52 -14.08 -3.69
N ARG A 54 9.29 -14.49 -3.40
CA ARG A 54 8.15 -14.22 -4.28
C ARG A 54 7.73 -12.77 -4.11
N LEU A 55 7.45 -12.12 -5.23
CA LEU A 55 6.96 -10.74 -5.23
C LEU A 55 5.45 -10.70 -4.99
N HIS A 56 5.04 -9.65 -4.28
CA HIS A 56 3.66 -9.32 -3.96
C HIS A 56 3.36 -7.91 -4.49
N VAL A 57 2.20 -7.76 -5.11
CA VAL A 57 1.64 -6.48 -5.56
C VAL A 57 0.48 -6.14 -4.63
N LEU A 58 0.54 -4.98 -4.01
CA LEU A 58 -0.42 -4.54 -2.99
C LEU A 58 -1.00 -3.19 -3.39
N ALA A 59 -2.33 -3.08 -3.41
CA ALA A 59 -3.00 -1.83 -3.74
C ALA A 59 -4.36 -1.71 -3.05
N ASP A 60 -4.94 -0.52 -3.13
CA ASP A 60 -6.35 -0.34 -2.82
C ASP A 60 -7.23 -1.13 -3.80
N ALA A 61 -8.42 -1.55 -3.38
CA ALA A 61 -9.35 -2.27 -4.24
C ALA A 61 -9.82 -1.44 -5.44
N ASP A 62 -9.88 -0.11 -5.29
CA ASP A 62 -10.20 0.81 -6.39
C ASP A 62 -9.14 0.77 -7.51
N ASP A 63 -7.92 0.33 -7.20
CA ASP A 63 -6.77 0.24 -8.11
C ASP A 63 -6.54 -1.18 -8.67
N LEU A 64 -7.55 -2.06 -8.63
CA LEU A 64 -7.44 -3.46 -9.09
C LEU A 64 -6.86 -3.60 -10.51
N ARG A 65 -7.22 -2.69 -11.42
CA ARG A 65 -6.69 -2.68 -12.79
C ARG A 65 -5.16 -2.52 -12.80
N ASP A 66 -4.66 -1.67 -11.92
CA ASP A 66 -3.25 -1.30 -11.87
C ASP A 66 -2.42 -2.43 -11.26
N VAL A 67 -3.01 -3.22 -10.34
CA VAL A 67 -2.43 -4.47 -9.85
C VAL A 67 -2.07 -5.42 -10.99
N ALA A 68 -2.96 -5.59 -11.98
CA ALA A 68 -2.71 -6.46 -13.13
C ALA A 68 -1.59 -5.91 -14.04
N ILE A 69 -1.57 -4.59 -14.27
CA ILE A 69 -0.54 -3.92 -15.07
C ILE A 69 0.83 -4.06 -14.41
N VAL A 70 0.92 -3.77 -13.11
CA VAL A 70 2.15 -3.87 -12.32
C VAL A 70 2.63 -5.32 -12.23
N SER A 71 1.72 -6.28 -12.13
CA SER A 71 2.07 -7.71 -12.15
C SER A 71 2.76 -8.10 -13.46
N ALA A 72 2.22 -7.68 -14.61
CA ALA A 72 2.84 -7.93 -15.91
C ALA A 72 4.20 -7.20 -16.05
N TRP A 73 4.30 -5.99 -15.50
CA TRP A 73 5.56 -5.24 -15.46
C TRP A 73 6.63 -5.96 -14.64
N ILE A 74 6.29 -6.50 -13.47
CA ILE A 74 7.20 -7.31 -12.62
C ILE A 74 7.73 -8.51 -13.40
N VAL A 75 6.85 -9.28 -14.04
CA VAL A 75 7.25 -10.47 -14.81
C VAL A 75 8.24 -10.08 -15.92
N ARG A 76 8.03 -8.94 -16.59
CA ARG A 76 8.89 -8.45 -17.67
C ARG A 76 10.23 -7.88 -17.19
N HIS A 77 10.28 -7.32 -15.98
CA HIS A 77 11.44 -6.57 -15.47
C HIS A 77 12.04 -7.16 -14.18
N GLY A 78 11.75 -8.42 -13.86
CA GLY A 78 12.16 -9.07 -12.62
C GLY A 78 13.67 -9.00 -12.32
N SER A 79 14.51 -9.11 -13.35
CA SER A 79 15.97 -8.99 -13.20
C SER A 79 16.42 -7.58 -12.79
N LEU A 80 15.77 -6.53 -13.31
CA LEU A 80 16.03 -5.15 -12.88
C LEU A 80 15.58 -4.92 -11.44
N LEU A 81 14.43 -5.49 -11.06
CA LEU A 81 13.92 -5.44 -9.69
C LEU A 81 14.89 -6.11 -8.70
N ALA A 82 15.41 -7.29 -9.03
CA ALA A 82 16.38 -7.99 -8.20
C ALA A 82 17.65 -7.17 -7.97
N MET A 83 18.15 -6.49 -9.02
CA MET A 83 19.29 -5.57 -8.91
C MET A 83 18.97 -4.35 -8.03
N ALA A 84 17.79 -3.76 -8.19
CA ALA A 84 17.35 -2.60 -7.40
C ALA A 84 17.15 -2.96 -5.91
N CYS A 85 16.80 -4.21 -5.62
CA CYS A 85 16.65 -4.76 -4.27
C CYS A 85 17.98 -5.23 -3.64
N GLY A 86 19.13 -4.73 -4.11
CA GLY A 86 20.43 -5.00 -3.48
C GLY A 86 20.87 -6.47 -3.58
N GLY A 87 20.40 -7.21 -4.59
CA GLY A 87 20.74 -8.62 -4.77
C GLY A 87 19.88 -9.59 -3.98
N LEU A 88 18.73 -9.15 -3.44
CA LEU A 88 17.68 -10.04 -2.97
C LEU A 88 17.38 -11.11 -4.04
N LYS A 89 17.34 -12.38 -3.62
CA LYS A 89 16.99 -13.47 -4.50
C LYS A 89 15.48 -13.45 -4.74
N LEU A 90 15.08 -12.96 -5.90
CA LEU A 90 13.68 -12.93 -6.31
C LEU A 90 13.35 -14.15 -7.19
N ALA A 91 12.12 -14.66 -7.06
CA ALA A 91 11.61 -15.69 -7.95
C ALA A 91 11.31 -15.10 -9.33
N GLU A 92 12.21 -15.29 -10.29
CA GLU A 92 12.06 -14.75 -11.64
C GLU A 92 11.03 -15.52 -12.48
N GLY A 93 10.33 -14.82 -13.38
CA GLY A 93 9.36 -15.41 -14.31
C GLY A 93 8.06 -15.91 -13.67
N VAL A 94 7.91 -15.76 -12.35
CA VAL A 94 6.71 -16.13 -11.60
C VAL A 94 5.76 -14.95 -11.54
N THR A 95 4.46 -15.21 -11.71
CA THR A 95 3.43 -14.18 -11.52
C THR A 95 3.37 -13.81 -10.03
N PRO A 96 3.50 -12.51 -9.68
CA PRO A 96 3.47 -12.09 -8.29
C PRO A 96 2.10 -12.35 -7.67
N VAL A 97 2.06 -12.48 -6.35
CA VAL A 97 0.80 -12.59 -5.61
C VAL A 97 0.13 -11.23 -5.60
N GLN A 98 -1.16 -11.19 -5.94
CA GLN A 98 -1.93 -9.96 -6.01
C GLN A 98 -2.73 -9.79 -4.72
N HIS A 99 -2.64 -8.61 -4.12
CA HIS A 99 -3.34 -8.22 -2.91
C HIS A 99 -4.12 -6.94 -3.14
N ILE A 100 -5.38 -6.95 -2.74
CA ILE A 100 -6.20 -5.74 -2.64
C ILE A 100 -6.67 -5.53 -1.20
N PHE A 101 -6.80 -4.26 -0.84
CA PHE A 101 -7.24 -3.83 0.47
C PHE A 101 -8.47 -2.93 0.31
N THR A 102 -9.48 -3.15 1.14
CA THR A 102 -10.73 -2.39 1.09
C THR A 102 -11.28 -2.19 2.50
N ASP A 103 -12.12 -1.18 2.70
CA ASP A 103 -12.99 -1.05 3.87
C ASP A 103 -14.43 -1.52 3.60
N ASP A 104 -14.75 -1.89 2.35
CA ASP A 104 -16.05 -2.41 1.92
C ASP A 104 -15.92 -3.82 1.32
N ALA A 105 -16.15 -4.83 2.17
CA ALA A 105 -16.12 -6.24 1.74
C ALA A 105 -17.16 -6.59 0.67
N VAL A 106 -18.26 -5.83 0.56
CA VAL A 106 -19.32 -6.10 -0.43
C VAL A 106 -18.84 -5.68 -1.82
N ALA A 107 -18.09 -4.58 -1.91
CA ALA A 107 -17.57 -4.05 -3.17
C ALA A 107 -16.61 -5.01 -3.88
N VAL A 108 -15.93 -5.90 -3.14
CA VAL A 108 -14.97 -6.88 -3.68
C VAL A 108 -15.49 -8.32 -3.68
N ALA A 109 -16.75 -8.54 -3.30
CA ALA A 109 -17.29 -9.89 -3.13
C ALA A 109 -17.29 -10.74 -4.41
N ASP A 110 -17.35 -10.10 -5.59
CA ASP A 110 -17.31 -10.74 -6.90
C ASP A 110 -15.92 -11.29 -7.29
N LEU A 111 -14.86 -10.83 -6.61
CA LEU A 111 -13.50 -11.36 -6.75
C LEU A 111 -13.26 -12.63 -5.94
N HIS A 112 -14.26 -13.10 -5.18
CA HIS A 112 -14.18 -14.36 -4.48
C HIS A 112 -13.95 -15.54 -5.46
N GLY A 113 -13.02 -16.43 -5.12
CA GLY A 113 -12.64 -17.56 -5.97
C GLY A 113 -11.69 -17.21 -7.12
N THR A 114 -11.23 -15.96 -7.21
CA THR A 114 -10.08 -15.59 -8.05
C THR A 114 -8.76 -15.81 -7.29
N ASP A 115 -7.63 -15.67 -7.99
CA ASP A 115 -6.29 -15.74 -7.38
C ASP A 115 -5.88 -14.44 -6.64
N VAL A 116 -6.75 -13.42 -6.61
CA VAL A 116 -6.50 -12.16 -5.89
C VAL A 116 -6.80 -12.34 -4.41
N ARG A 117 -5.85 -12.01 -3.55
CA ARG A 117 -6.02 -12.02 -2.09
C ARG A 117 -6.66 -10.72 -1.64
N MET A 118 -7.73 -10.82 -0.87
CA MET A 118 -8.51 -9.67 -0.45
C MET A 118 -8.41 -9.46 1.05
N HIS A 119 -8.25 -8.21 1.46
CA HIS A 119 -8.09 -7.83 2.85
C HIS A 119 -9.04 -6.72 3.23
N LEU A 120 -9.79 -6.90 4.32
CA LEU A 120 -10.64 -5.88 4.91
C LEU A 120 -9.85 -5.10 5.95
N LEU A 121 -9.78 -3.78 5.76
CA LEU A 121 -9.29 -2.82 6.72
C LEU A 121 -10.47 -2.25 7.50
N ALA A 122 -10.51 -2.52 8.79
CA ALA A 122 -11.54 -2.02 9.68
C ALA A 122 -10.92 -1.14 10.77
N GLU A 123 -11.50 0.04 11.00
CA GLU A 123 -11.17 0.84 12.17
C GLU A 123 -11.72 0.14 13.43
N VAL A 124 -10.86 -0.09 14.41
CA VAL A 124 -11.20 -0.74 15.68
C VAL A 124 -10.79 0.12 16.85
N GLN A 125 -11.59 0.07 17.93
CA GLN A 125 -11.30 0.76 19.17
C GLN A 125 -11.00 -0.25 20.28
N VAL A 126 -9.81 -0.17 20.88
CA VAL A 126 -9.37 -1.06 21.96
C VAL A 126 -8.89 -0.22 23.14
N LYS A 127 -9.57 -0.33 24.28
CA LYS A 127 -9.23 0.39 25.53
C LYS A 127 -9.04 1.91 25.35
N GLY A 128 -9.84 2.52 24.46
CA GLY A 128 -9.80 3.96 24.17
C GLY A 128 -8.77 4.38 23.11
N ALA A 129 -7.97 3.46 22.57
CA ALA A 129 -7.12 3.70 21.42
C ALA A 129 -7.82 3.25 20.13
N THR A 130 -7.69 4.03 19.06
CA THR A 130 -8.15 3.68 17.71
C THR A 130 -6.98 3.13 16.90
N GLY A 131 -7.23 2.08 16.11
CA GLY A 131 -6.27 1.53 15.17
C GLY A 131 -6.95 0.87 13.98
N ILE A 132 -6.18 0.53 12.96
CA ILE A 132 -6.66 -0.26 11.82
C ILE A 132 -6.35 -1.73 12.08
N PHE A 133 -7.38 -2.56 11.95
CA PHE A 133 -7.26 -4.01 11.96
C PHE A 133 -7.45 -4.53 10.53
N CYS A 134 -6.54 -5.38 10.08
CA CYS A 134 -6.61 -6.01 8.78
C CYS A 134 -6.98 -7.48 8.94
N THR A 135 -7.97 -7.95 8.19
CA THR A 135 -8.35 -9.37 8.15
C THR A 135 -8.49 -9.87 6.71
N PRO A 136 -8.02 -11.08 6.38
CA PRO A 136 -8.26 -11.67 5.07
C PRO A 136 -9.75 -11.96 4.86
N LEU A 137 -10.21 -11.86 3.61
CA LEU A 137 -11.59 -12.16 3.18
C LEU A 137 -11.71 -13.48 2.38
N ASN A 138 -10.60 -14.09 1.98
CA ASN A 138 -10.55 -15.35 1.23
C ASN A 138 -9.47 -16.32 1.72
#